data_AF-A0A932T7C7-F1
#
_entry.id   AF-A0A932T7C7-F1
#
_cell.length_a   1.000
_cell.length_b   1.000
_cell.length_c   1.000
_cell.angle_alpha   90.00
_cell.angle_beta   90.00
_cell.angle_gamma   90.00
#
_symmetry.space_group_name_H-M   'P 1'
#
loop_
_entity.id
_entity.type
_entity.pdbx_description
1 polymer ?
#
loop_
_entity_poly.entity_id
_entity_poly.type
_entity_poly.pdbx_seq_one_letter_code
_entity_poly.pdbx_strand_id
1 'polypeptide(L)'
;MPVLLAISVLTLDEAFYFHLEWIQYHVEVLETMTFIYRCAQSLGTVFFYLIPIGLYWFFVDKKKMPFYGFGVKKFKVKPYLIMLACMFPLLLAASFRDDFLQNYPIYYNNGFNQLTFIPQWLAIPLFELCYGLNFIMVEFLFRGFMVIALAETIGINAILPMATVYCVFHFGKPWGETISSFFGGTILGVVTYNSRSIYGGIMVHLGIAFMMELLAFLQKCSF
;
A
#
# COMPACT_ATOMS: atom_id res chain seq x y z
N MET A 1 3.28 17.13 16.53
CA MET A 1 1.94 17.14 15.93
C MET A 1 1.82 16.23 14.70
N PRO A 2 2.63 16.35 13.63
CA PRO A 2 2.47 15.52 12.42
C PRO A 2 2.66 14.02 12.66
N VAL A 3 3.58 13.60 13.56
CA VAL A 3 3.74 12.18 13.94
C VAL A 3 2.46 11.62 14.55
N LEU A 4 1.87 12.33 15.53
CA LEU A 4 0.64 11.89 16.18
C LEU A 4 -0.52 11.80 15.19
N LEU A 5 -0.63 12.74 14.25
CA LEU A 5 -1.64 12.68 13.20
C LEU A 5 -1.43 11.46 12.29
N ALA A 6 -0.20 11.18 11.87
CA ALA A 6 0.11 10.02 11.03
C ALA A 6 -0.28 8.70 11.72
N ILE A 7 0.13 8.53 12.98
CA ILE A 7 -0.21 7.33 13.75
C ILE A 7 -1.72 7.25 13.99
N SER A 8 -2.39 8.36 14.34
CA SER A 8 -3.84 8.36 14.58
C SER A 8 -4.62 7.96 13.33
N VAL A 9 -4.25 8.51 12.18
CA VAL A 9 -4.90 8.21 10.90
C VAL A 9 -4.66 6.76 10.48
N LEU A 10 -3.44 6.25 10.65
CA LEU A 10 -3.11 4.85 10.42
C LEU A 10 -3.92 3.92 11.32
N THR A 11 -3.97 4.19 12.63
CA THR A 11 -4.72 3.38 13.59
C THR A 11 -6.22 3.44 13.35
N LEU A 12 -6.76 4.60 12.98
CA LEU A 12 -8.19 4.73 12.66
C LEU A 12 -8.57 3.88 11.44
N ASP A 13 -7.76 3.92 10.38
CA ASP A 13 -7.98 3.13 9.17
C ASP A 13 -7.91 1.62 9.46
N GLU A 14 -6.85 1.16 10.14
CA GLU A 14 -6.67 -0.25 10.49
C GLU A 14 -7.72 -0.77 11.49
N ALA A 15 -8.25 0.10 12.35
CA ALA A 15 -9.27 -0.27 13.34
C ALA A 15 -10.72 -0.04 12.86
N PHE A 16 -10.92 0.47 11.63
CA PHE A 16 -12.26 0.81 11.15
C PHE A 16 -13.02 -0.42 10.63
N TYR A 17 -13.75 -1.09 11.52
CA TYR A 17 -14.59 -2.25 11.19
C TYR A 17 -16.09 -1.95 11.14
N PHE A 18 -16.54 -0.70 11.34
CA PHE A 18 -17.98 -0.38 11.42
C PHE A 18 -18.78 -0.75 10.16
N HIS A 19 -18.15 -0.72 8.99
CA HIS A 19 -18.80 -1.14 7.75
C HIS A 19 -18.95 -2.67 7.65
N LEU A 20 -18.16 -3.44 8.42
CA LEU A 20 -18.20 -4.90 8.43
C LEU A 20 -19.53 -5.43 9.00
N GLU A 21 -20.03 -4.85 10.09
CA GLU A 21 -21.31 -5.29 10.71
C GLU A 21 -22.48 -5.12 9.75
N TRP A 22 -22.53 -3.99 9.03
CA TRP A 22 -23.56 -3.73 8.03
C TRP A 22 -23.49 -4.72 6.87
N ILE A 23 -22.28 -5.01 6.35
CA ILE A 23 -22.11 -5.97 5.24
C ILE A 23 -22.48 -7.38 5.71
N GLN A 24 -22.02 -7.80 6.89
CA GLN A 24 -22.32 -9.12 7.48
C GLN A 24 -23.82 -9.35 7.66
N TYR A 25 -24.58 -8.30 8.00
CA TYR A 25 -26.02 -8.40 8.16
C TYR A 25 -26.77 -8.58 6.83
N HIS A 26 -26.24 -8.04 5.72
CA HIS A 26 -26.95 -8.00 4.43
C HIS A 26 -26.38 -8.95 3.36
N VAL A 27 -25.21 -9.54 3.58
CA VAL A 27 -24.50 -10.37 2.59
C VAL A 27 -24.14 -11.72 3.19
N GLU A 28 -24.91 -12.75 2.83
CA GLU A 28 -24.75 -14.10 3.37
C GLU A 28 -23.59 -14.89 2.72
N VAL A 29 -23.27 -14.59 1.45
CA VAL A 29 -22.23 -15.31 0.70
C VAL A 29 -20.84 -14.78 1.09
N LEU A 30 -20.01 -15.61 1.71
CA LEU A 30 -18.70 -15.25 2.29
C LEU A 30 -17.76 -14.56 1.28
N GLU A 31 -17.67 -15.09 0.07
CA GLU A 31 -16.80 -14.56 -1.00
C GLU A 31 -17.27 -13.16 -1.42
N THR A 32 -18.59 -12.98 -1.53
CA THR A 32 -19.21 -11.69 -1.87
C THR A 32 -19.01 -10.68 -0.77
N MET A 33 -19.23 -11.09 0.49
CA MET A 33 -19.00 -10.26 1.67
C MET A 33 -17.54 -9.79 1.72
N THR A 34 -16.59 -10.71 1.58
CA THR A 34 -15.15 -10.42 1.68
C THR A 34 -14.69 -9.54 0.52
N PHE A 35 -15.21 -9.74 -0.69
CA PHE A 35 -14.92 -8.88 -1.84
C PHE A 35 -15.40 -7.45 -1.60
N ILE A 36 -16.67 -7.28 -1.21
CA ILE A 36 -17.26 -5.96 -0.94
C ILE A 36 -16.50 -5.28 0.21
N TYR A 37 -16.20 -6.02 1.28
CA TYR A 37 -15.42 -5.53 2.41
C TYR A 37 -14.06 -4.99 1.96
N ARG A 38 -13.27 -5.77 1.21
CA ARG A 38 -11.94 -5.32 0.76
C ARG A 38 -12.01 -4.09 -0.14
N CYS A 39 -12.97 -4.03 -1.06
CA CYS A 39 -13.17 -2.87 -1.93
C CYS A 39 -13.62 -1.64 -1.12
N ALA A 40 -14.56 -1.81 -0.18
CA ALA A 40 -15.04 -0.75 0.69
C ALA A 40 -13.95 -0.23 1.63
N GLN A 41 -13.16 -1.12 2.23
CA GLN A 41 -12.00 -0.75 3.05
C GLN A 41 -11.02 0.08 2.22
N SER A 42 -10.73 -0.33 0.98
CA SER A 42 -9.81 0.40 0.12
C SER A 42 -10.27 1.82 -0.19
N LEU A 43 -11.57 2.00 -0.41
CA LEU A 43 -12.18 3.33 -0.56
C LEU A 43 -12.15 4.10 0.76
N GLY A 44 -12.41 3.43 1.88
CA GLY A 44 -12.32 3.97 3.24
C GLY A 44 -10.95 4.57 3.52
N THR A 45 -9.87 3.84 3.23
CA THR A 45 -8.47 4.27 3.40
C THR A 45 -8.18 5.57 2.66
N VAL A 46 -8.73 5.74 1.45
CA VAL A 46 -8.62 7.01 0.71
C VAL A 46 -9.20 8.17 1.50
N PHE A 47 -10.39 8.01 2.09
CA PHE A 47 -11.02 9.04 2.91
C PHE A 47 -10.26 9.28 4.22
N PHE A 48 -9.90 8.21 4.94
CA PHE A 48 -9.19 8.30 6.22
C PHE A 48 -7.83 8.95 6.07
N TYR A 49 -7.14 8.77 4.95
CA TYR A 49 -5.83 9.39 4.75
C TYR A 49 -5.95 10.79 4.15
N LEU A 50 -6.68 10.94 3.04
CA LEU A 50 -6.72 12.21 2.30
C LEU A 50 -7.39 13.34 3.09
N ILE A 51 -8.47 13.08 3.82
CA ILE A 51 -9.22 14.15 4.51
C ILE A 51 -8.38 14.76 5.64
N PRO A 52 -7.97 14.03 6.69
CA PRO A 52 -7.25 14.64 7.81
C PRO A 52 -5.86 15.16 7.41
N ILE A 53 -5.13 14.45 6.55
CA ILE A 53 -3.82 14.92 6.06
C ILE A 53 -3.99 16.12 5.13
N GLY A 54 -5.04 16.12 4.28
CA GLY A 54 -5.39 17.24 3.41
C GLY A 54 -5.78 18.50 4.19
N LEU A 55 -6.57 18.36 5.26
CA LEU A 55 -6.90 19.45 6.16
C LEU A 55 -5.64 19.98 6.86
N TYR A 56 -4.80 19.09 7.39
CA TYR A 56 -3.54 19.50 7.99
C TYR A 56 -2.65 20.25 7.00
N TRP A 57 -2.49 19.74 5.77
CA TRP A 57 -1.75 20.43 4.73
C TRP A 57 -2.35 21.81 4.44
N PHE A 58 -3.66 21.90 4.25
CA PHE A 58 -4.34 23.15 3.91
C PHE A 58 -4.12 24.25 4.95
N PHE A 59 -4.21 23.91 6.25
CA PHE A 59 -4.08 24.88 7.33
C PHE A 59 -2.63 25.13 7.78
N VAL A 60 -1.72 24.15 7.64
CA VAL A 60 -0.38 24.21 8.24
C VAL A 60 0.73 24.38 7.19
N ASP A 61 0.71 23.57 6.12
CA ASP A 61 1.87 23.41 5.23
C ASP A 61 1.66 23.94 3.80
N LYS A 62 0.45 24.32 3.42
CA LYS A 62 0.08 24.80 2.08
C LYS A 62 0.96 25.94 1.56
N LYS A 63 1.40 26.83 2.46
CA LYS A 63 2.28 27.97 2.12
C LYS A 63 3.76 27.59 2.05
N LYS A 64 4.15 26.43 2.58
CA LYS A 64 5.54 25.97 2.71
C LYS A 64 5.92 24.96 1.64
N MET A 65 4.99 24.09 1.26
CA MET A 65 5.27 22.99 0.32
C MET A 65 4.05 22.57 -0.51
N PRO A 66 4.28 21.94 -1.68
CA PRO A 66 3.23 21.25 -2.43
C PRO A 66 2.61 20.12 -1.60
N PHE A 67 1.43 19.65 -2.03
CA PHE A 67 0.74 18.55 -1.35
C PHE A 67 1.63 17.29 -1.35
N TYR A 68 2.03 16.88 -0.16
CA TYR A 68 3.07 15.91 0.18
C TYR A 68 3.48 14.91 -0.92
N GLY A 69 4.43 15.31 -1.77
CA GLY A 69 5.07 14.43 -2.76
C GLY A 69 4.36 14.28 -4.11
N PHE A 70 3.25 14.99 -4.35
CA PHE A 70 2.62 15.10 -5.68
C PHE A 70 3.39 16.05 -6.63
N GLY A 71 4.59 16.48 -6.27
CA GLY A 71 5.50 17.21 -7.15
C GLY A 71 6.27 16.27 -8.08
N VAL A 72 6.28 16.55 -9.39
CA VAL A 72 7.01 15.76 -10.41
C VAL A 72 8.41 16.27 -10.73
N LYS A 73 8.80 17.47 -10.26
CA LYS A 73 9.97 18.21 -10.77
C LYS A 73 11.32 17.48 -10.67
N LYS A 74 11.49 16.54 -9.74
CA LYS A 74 12.75 15.78 -9.54
C LYS A 74 12.57 14.27 -9.74
N PHE A 75 11.44 13.83 -10.28
CA PHE A 75 11.18 12.43 -10.51
C PHE A 75 12.07 11.90 -11.66
N LYS A 76 12.91 10.92 -11.36
CA LYS A 76 13.70 10.19 -12.35
C LYS A 76 13.32 8.72 -12.28
N VAL A 77 12.85 8.14 -13.38
CA VAL A 77 12.30 6.78 -13.39
C VAL A 77 13.35 5.68 -13.19
N LYS A 78 14.59 5.91 -13.68
CA LYS A 78 15.65 4.89 -13.75
C LYS A 78 15.98 4.18 -12.42
N PRO A 79 16.18 4.87 -11.28
CA PRO A 79 16.47 4.19 -10.01
C PRO A 79 15.37 3.21 -9.59
N TYR A 80 14.11 3.57 -9.83
CA TYR A 80 12.96 2.74 -9.45
C TYR A 80 12.81 1.51 -10.36
N LEU A 81 13.14 1.62 -11.65
CA LEU A 81 13.21 0.46 -12.54
C LEU A 81 14.33 -0.50 -12.13
N ILE A 82 15.46 0.02 -11.68
CA ILE A 82 16.55 -0.81 -11.13
C ILE A 82 16.08 -1.53 -9.87
N MET A 83 15.39 -0.84 -8.96
CA MET A 83 14.82 -1.47 -7.75
C MET A 83 13.85 -2.61 -8.11
N LEU A 84 12.94 -2.40 -9.07
CA LEU A 84 12.03 -3.44 -9.54
C LEU A 84 12.77 -4.62 -10.17
N ALA A 85 13.77 -4.34 -11.01
CA ALA A 85 14.60 -5.39 -11.63
C ALA A 85 15.38 -6.21 -10.58
N CYS A 86 15.87 -5.56 -9.51
CA CYS A 86 16.52 -6.25 -8.40
C CYS A 86 15.53 -7.06 -7.54
N MET A 87 14.30 -6.59 -7.39
CA MET A 87 13.26 -7.33 -6.65
C MET A 87 12.74 -8.54 -7.42
N PHE A 88 12.68 -8.48 -8.75
CA PHE A 88 12.17 -9.57 -9.58
C PHE A 88 12.76 -10.96 -9.25
N PRO A 89 14.10 -11.19 -9.22
CA PRO A 89 14.66 -12.49 -8.89
C PRO A 89 14.34 -12.94 -7.45
N LEU A 90 14.22 -12.00 -6.50
CA LEU A 90 13.85 -12.32 -5.13
C LEU A 90 12.39 -12.76 -5.03
N LEU A 91 11.48 -12.08 -5.75
CA LEU A 91 10.07 -12.44 -5.81
C LEU A 91 9.84 -13.73 -6.58
N LEU A 92 10.60 -13.97 -7.66
CA LEU A 92 10.56 -15.23 -8.40
C LEU A 92 11.00 -16.40 -7.54
N ALA A 93 12.08 -16.25 -6.76
CA ALA A 93 12.50 -17.28 -5.82
C ALA A 93 11.46 -17.49 -4.70
N ALA A 94 10.87 -16.41 -4.19
CA ALA A 94 9.82 -16.47 -3.18
C ALA A 94 8.54 -17.16 -3.70
N SER A 95 8.22 -17.05 -4.99
CA SER A 95 6.99 -17.62 -5.54
C SER A 95 6.90 -19.14 -5.51
N PHE A 96 8.03 -19.83 -5.32
CA PHE A 96 8.07 -21.28 -5.12
C PHE A 96 7.83 -21.71 -3.66
N ARG A 97 7.63 -20.77 -2.73
CA ARG A 97 7.45 -21.08 -1.31
C ARG A 97 5.97 -21.14 -0.92
N ASP A 98 5.63 -22.05 -0.02
CA ASP A 98 4.28 -22.24 0.48
C ASP A 98 3.71 -20.99 1.17
N ASP A 99 4.53 -20.29 1.98
CA ASP A 99 4.11 -19.08 2.68
C ASP A 99 3.74 -17.95 1.71
N PHE A 100 4.40 -17.90 0.54
CA PHE A 100 4.05 -16.96 -0.51
C PHE A 100 2.75 -17.34 -1.22
N LEU A 101 2.62 -18.61 -1.63
CA LEU A 101 1.46 -19.12 -2.36
C LEU A 101 0.17 -19.15 -1.52
N GLN A 102 0.28 -19.19 -0.20
CA GLN A 102 -0.86 -19.04 0.71
C GLN A 102 -1.38 -17.61 0.79
N ASN A 103 -0.54 -16.61 0.50
CA ASN A 103 -0.92 -15.19 0.55
C ASN A 103 -1.30 -14.63 -0.82
N TYR A 104 -0.67 -15.13 -1.89
CA TYR A 104 -0.85 -14.64 -3.26
C TYR A 104 -1.29 -15.76 -4.22
N PRO A 105 -2.01 -15.45 -5.32
CA PRO A 105 -2.64 -14.15 -5.60
C PRO A 105 -3.83 -13.92 -4.66
N ILE A 106 -4.00 -12.70 -4.15
CA ILE A 106 -5.00 -12.40 -3.12
C ILE A 106 -6.40 -12.70 -3.65
N TYR A 107 -6.68 -12.36 -4.92
CA TYR A 107 -7.99 -12.56 -5.53
C TYR A 107 -8.47 -14.02 -5.43
N TYR A 108 -7.64 -14.96 -5.86
CA TYR A 108 -8.02 -16.39 -5.86
C TYR A 108 -7.98 -16.99 -4.46
N ASN A 109 -7.04 -16.57 -3.60
CA ASN A 109 -6.94 -17.09 -2.24
C ASN A 109 -8.13 -16.71 -1.36
N ASN A 110 -8.89 -15.67 -1.73
CA ASN A 110 -10.14 -15.28 -1.06
C ASN A 110 -11.39 -15.88 -1.75
N GLY A 111 -11.22 -16.81 -2.69
CA GLY A 111 -12.34 -17.51 -3.34
C GLY A 111 -13.12 -16.65 -4.34
N PHE A 112 -12.60 -15.49 -4.76
CA PHE A 112 -13.35 -14.55 -5.59
C PHE A 112 -13.63 -15.05 -7.01
N ASN A 113 -12.98 -16.13 -7.43
CA ASN A 113 -13.34 -16.86 -8.65
C ASN A 113 -14.76 -17.47 -8.60
N GLN A 114 -15.34 -17.61 -7.41
CA GLN A 114 -16.69 -18.15 -7.20
C GLN A 114 -17.76 -17.07 -7.07
N LEU A 115 -17.41 -15.78 -7.25
CA LEU A 115 -18.37 -14.68 -7.18
C LEU A 115 -19.48 -14.85 -8.23
N THR A 116 -20.73 -14.76 -7.77
CA THR A 116 -21.93 -14.93 -8.59
C THR A 116 -22.63 -13.61 -8.91
N PHE A 117 -22.41 -12.55 -8.12
CA PHE A 117 -23.12 -11.27 -8.26
C PHE A 117 -22.53 -10.35 -9.35
N ILE A 118 -21.26 -10.55 -9.74
CA ILE A 118 -20.58 -9.83 -10.82
C ILE A 118 -19.77 -10.79 -11.69
N PRO A 119 -19.69 -10.53 -13.02
CA PRO A 119 -18.85 -11.34 -13.90
C PRO A 119 -17.37 -11.23 -13.56
N GLN A 120 -16.62 -12.34 -13.68
CA GLN A 120 -15.18 -12.40 -13.35
C GLN A 120 -14.33 -11.39 -14.13
N TRP A 121 -14.65 -11.17 -15.41
CA TRP A 121 -13.93 -10.20 -16.26
C TRP A 121 -14.04 -8.76 -15.74
N LEU A 122 -15.07 -8.45 -14.94
CA LEU A 122 -15.25 -7.15 -14.28
C LEU A 122 -14.73 -7.17 -12.83
N ALA A 123 -14.92 -8.29 -12.12
CA ALA A 123 -14.54 -8.45 -10.72
C ALA A 123 -13.02 -8.34 -10.51
N ILE A 124 -12.22 -8.98 -11.36
CA ILE A 124 -10.75 -8.96 -11.28
C ILE A 124 -10.21 -7.53 -11.41
N PRO A 125 -10.45 -6.77 -12.51
CA PRO A 125 -9.90 -5.43 -12.63
C PRO A 125 -10.44 -4.45 -11.59
N LEU A 126 -11.69 -4.63 -11.12
CA LEU A 126 -12.23 -3.83 -10.02
C LEU A 126 -11.48 -4.08 -8.72
N PHE A 127 -11.23 -5.34 -8.39
CA PHE A 127 -10.44 -5.71 -7.21
C PHE A 127 -9.02 -5.17 -7.30
N GLU A 128 -8.33 -5.39 -8.42
CA GLU A 128 -6.96 -4.90 -8.64
C GLU A 128 -6.87 -3.38 -8.55
N LEU A 129 -7.90 -2.66 -9.01
CA LEU A 129 -7.99 -1.21 -8.87
C LEU A 129 -8.12 -0.79 -7.40
N CYS A 130 -9.03 -1.40 -6.64
CA CYS A 130 -9.19 -1.14 -5.21
C CYS A 130 -7.91 -1.48 -4.43
N TYR A 131 -7.34 -2.64 -4.70
CA TYR A 131 -6.08 -3.10 -4.10
C TYR A 131 -4.92 -2.13 -4.43
N GLY A 132 -4.82 -1.69 -5.69
CA GLY A 132 -3.85 -0.69 -6.13
C GLY A 132 -4.01 0.67 -5.44
N LEU A 133 -5.25 1.11 -5.20
CA LEU A 133 -5.52 2.37 -4.49
C LEU A 133 -4.95 2.36 -3.07
N ASN A 134 -4.98 1.22 -2.37
CA ASN A 134 -4.37 1.11 -1.03
C ASN A 134 -2.88 1.40 -1.07
N PHE A 135 -2.15 0.85 -2.05
CA PHE A 135 -0.72 1.13 -2.19
C PHE A 135 -0.45 2.61 -2.43
N ILE A 136 -1.28 3.30 -3.23
CA ILE A 136 -1.13 4.74 -3.45
C ILE A 136 -1.34 5.50 -2.13
N MET A 137 -2.35 5.13 -1.34
CA MET A 137 -2.62 5.77 -0.05
C MET A 137 -1.54 5.49 0.99
N VAL A 138 -1.01 4.26 1.03
CA VAL A 138 0.14 3.88 1.87
C VAL A 138 1.36 4.72 1.49
N GLU A 139 1.68 4.86 0.20
CA GLU A 139 2.78 5.75 -0.23
C GLU A 139 2.52 7.21 0.14
N PHE A 140 1.28 7.68 0.00
CA PHE A 140 0.90 9.03 0.41
C PHE A 140 1.10 9.26 1.91
N LEU A 141 0.72 8.31 2.77
CA LEU A 141 0.93 8.41 4.21
C LEU A 141 2.42 8.32 4.59
N PHE A 142 3.11 7.26 4.19
CA PHE A 142 4.47 6.98 4.65
C PHE A 142 5.51 7.87 3.95
N ARG A 143 5.48 7.95 2.61
CA ARG A 143 6.48 8.72 1.83
C ARG A 143 6.06 10.16 1.69
N GLY A 144 4.77 10.42 1.46
CA GLY A 144 4.24 11.77 1.41
C GLY A 144 4.31 12.39 2.78
N PHE A 145 3.39 12.03 3.67
CA PHE A 145 3.23 12.75 4.93
C PHE A 145 4.38 12.49 5.91
N MET A 146 4.68 11.24 6.24
CA MET A 146 5.69 10.93 7.27
C MET A 146 7.11 11.29 6.83
N VAL A 147 7.53 11.04 5.58
CA VAL A 147 8.88 11.48 5.15
C VAL A 147 8.90 12.98 4.86
N ILE A 148 8.05 13.51 3.97
CA ILE A 148 8.20 14.90 3.49
C ILE A 148 7.79 15.91 4.56
N ALA A 149 6.70 15.69 5.31
CA ALA A 149 6.26 16.64 6.34
C ALA A 149 7.14 16.59 7.58
N LEU A 150 7.53 15.39 8.08
CA LEU A 150 8.43 15.30 9.24
C LEU A 150 9.84 15.76 8.92
N ALA A 151 10.30 15.61 7.67
CA ALA A 151 11.58 16.12 7.23
C ALA A 151 11.75 17.64 7.46
N GLU A 152 10.66 18.41 7.48
CA GLU A 152 10.74 19.84 7.82
C GLU A 152 11.13 20.09 9.28
N THR A 153 10.84 19.13 10.17
CA THR A 153 11.11 19.27 11.60
C THR A 153 12.42 18.58 11.99
N ILE A 154 12.67 17.37 11.47
CA ILE A 154 13.78 16.51 11.90
C ILE A 154 14.69 16.06 10.75
N GLY A 155 14.48 16.58 9.54
CA GLY A 155 15.32 16.27 8.38
C GLY A 155 15.32 14.79 8.02
N ILE A 156 16.49 14.30 7.59
CA ILE A 156 16.70 12.91 7.18
C ILE A 156 16.38 11.89 8.30
N ASN A 157 16.42 12.32 9.56
CA ASN A 157 16.09 11.46 10.71
C ASN A 157 14.63 11.00 10.73
N ALA A 158 13.75 11.58 9.89
CA ALA A 158 12.37 11.11 9.72
C ALA A 158 12.28 9.70 9.10
N ILE A 159 13.32 9.25 8.38
CA ILE A 159 13.26 8.02 7.59
C ILE A 159 13.20 6.76 8.46
N LEU A 160 14.04 6.65 9.49
CA LEU A 160 14.09 5.45 10.34
C LEU A 160 12.82 5.25 11.18
N PRO A 161 12.24 6.28 11.83
CA PRO A 161 10.94 6.16 12.49
C PRO A 161 9.84 5.75 11.51
N MET A 162 9.80 6.38 10.32
CA MET A 162 8.84 6.01 9.28
C MET A 162 9.00 4.55 8.85
N ALA A 163 10.22 4.11 8.54
CA ALA A 163 10.50 2.73 8.12
C ALA A 163 10.17 1.71 9.22
N THR A 164 10.34 2.09 10.49
CA THR A 164 9.96 1.25 11.64
C THR A 164 8.45 1.07 11.71
N VAL A 165 7.68 2.17 11.64
CA VAL A 165 6.20 2.09 11.63
C VAL A 165 5.71 1.34 10.40
N TYR A 166 6.35 1.54 9.25
CA TYR A 166 6.04 0.83 8.01
C TYR A 166 6.29 -0.69 8.13
N CYS A 167 7.34 -1.10 8.83
CA CYS A 167 7.60 -2.51 9.12
C CYS A 167 6.53 -3.11 10.04
N VAL A 168 6.14 -2.39 11.10
CA VAL A 168 5.05 -2.80 11.99
C VAL A 168 3.73 -2.93 11.22
N PHE A 169 3.46 -2.04 10.27
CA PHE A 169 2.30 -2.13 9.38
C PHE A 169 2.27 -3.40 8.53
N HIS A 170 3.43 -4.04 8.28
CA HIS A 170 3.50 -5.31 7.55
C HIS A 170 3.40 -6.54 8.47
N PHE A 171 3.22 -6.38 9.79
CA PHE A 171 3.10 -7.53 10.68
C PHE A 171 1.88 -8.39 10.30
N GLY A 172 2.08 -9.71 10.26
CA GLY A 172 1.09 -10.67 9.76
C GLY A 172 1.25 -11.04 8.28
N LYS A 173 2.07 -10.30 7.52
CA LYS A 173 2.49 -10.69 6.16
C LYS A 173 3.61 -11.73 6.20
N PRO A 174 3.92 -12.41 5.07
CA PRO A 174 5.09 -13.28 4.98
C PRO A 174 6.35 -12.63 5.53
N TRP A 175 7.20 -13.41 6.21
CA TRP A 175 8.40 -12.89 6.89
C TRP A 175 9.33 -12.13 5.94
N GLY A 176 9.47 -12.61 4.69
CA GLY A 176 10.25 -11.93 3.67
C GLY A 176 9.71 -10.54 3.34
N GLU A 177 8.39 -10.39 3.24
CA GLU A 177 7.72 -9.10 3.00
C GLU A 177 7.89 -8.16 4.20
N THR A 178 7.67 -8.66 5.42
CA THR A 178 7.82 -7.87 6.65
C THR A 178 9.25 -7.34 6.83
N ILE A 179 10.26 -8.21 6.72
CA ILE A 179 11.66 -7.80 6.90
C ILE A 179 12.10 -6.87 5.77
N SER A 180 11.77 -7.21 4.51
CA SER A 180 12.13 -6.37 3.36
C SER A 180 11.41 -5.03 3.37
N SER A 181 10.23 -4.91 3.98
CA SER A 181 9.51 -3.64 4.12
C SER A 181 10.32 -2.59 4.89
N PHE A 182 11.08 -2.97 5.92
CA PHE A 182 11.94 -2.04 6.66
C PHE A 182 13.05 -1.46 5.76
N PHE A 183 13.74 -2.33 5.01
CA PHE A 183 14.81 -1.93 4.11
C PHE A 183 14.27 -1.15 2.90
N GLY A 184 13.19 -1.63 2.28
CA GLY A 184 12.49 -0.94 1.19
C GLY A 184 11.92 0.41 1.64
N GLY A 185 11.36 0.47 2.85
CA GLY A 185 10.95 1.67 3.56
C GLY A 185 12.07 2.67 3.68
N THR A 186 13.23 2.22 4.18
CA THR A 186 14.42 3.06 4.36
C THR A 186 14.95 3.58 3.01
N ILE A 187 15.16 2.70 2.03
CA ILE A 187 15.71 3.06 0.71
C ILE A 187 14.79 4.04 -0.01
N LEU A 188 13.50 3.71 -0.14
CA LEU A 188 12.53 4.59 -0.77
C LEU A 188 12.35 5.88 0.03
N GLY A 189 12.43 5.84 1.36
CA GLY A 189 12.41 7.02 2.21
C GLY A 189 13.54 7.99 1.89
N VAL A 190 14.78 7.49 1.70
CA VAL A 190 15.92 8.32 1.27
C VAL A 190 15.67 8.92 -0.11
N VAL A 191 15.18 8.12 -1.06
CA VAL A 191 14.92 8.62 -2.42
C VAL A 191 13.79 9.66 -2.43
N THR A 192 12.71 9.43 -1.69
CA THR A 192 11.61 10.39 -1.52
C THR A 192 12.06 11.66 -0.81
N TYR A 193 12.89 11.57 0.24
CA TYR A 193 13.44 12.74 0.92
C TYR A 193 14.17 13.68 -0.05
N ASN A 194 14.97 13.12 -0.96
CA ASN A 194 15.74 13.89 -1.93
C ASN A 194 14.91 14.38 -3.14
N SER A 195 14.04 13.51 -3.66
CA SER A 195 13.21 13.82 -4.84
C SER A 195 11.98 14.64 -4.50
N ARG A 196 11.54 14.64 -3.23
CA ARG A 196 10.27 15.20 -2.75
C ARG A 196 9.08 14.72 -3.58
N SER A 197 9.10 13.44 -3.97
CA SER A 197 8.11 12.82 -4.84
C SER A 197 7.71 11.42 -4.36
N ILE A 198 6.41 11.11 -4.37
CA ILE A 198 5.89 9.78 -4.03
C ILE A 198 5.72 8.87 -5.25
N TYR A 199 5.72 9.40 -6.47
CA TYR A 199 5.45 8.62 -7.69
C TYR A 199 6.40 7.43 -7.86
N GLY A 200 7.65 7.57 -7.43
CA GLY A 200 8.61 6.47 -7.46
C GLY A 200 8.31 5.38 -6.45
N GLY A 201 7.90 5.75 -5.24
CA GLY A 201 7.39 4.82 -4.24
C GLY A 201 6.17 4.07 -4.78
N ILE A 202 5.20 4.79 -5.34
CA ILE A 202 3.99 4.21 -5.96
C ILE A 202 4.36 3.20 -7.04
N MET A 203 5.27 3.58 -7.94
CA MET A 203 5.71 2.71 -9.04
C MET A 203 6.39 1.43 -8.53
N VAL A 204 7.27 1.53 -7.53
CA VAL A 204 7.95 0.37 -6.96
C VAL A 204 6.97 -0.51 -6.19
N HIS A 205 6.10 0.09 -5.38
CA HIS A 205 5.18 -0.65 -4.52
C HIS A 205 4.11 -1.39 -5.34
N LEU A 206 3.45 -0.70 -6.27
CA LEU A 206 2.50 -1.33 -7.21
C LEU A 206 3.20 -2.38 -8.09
N GLY A 207 4.41 -2.08 -8.57
CA GLY A 207 5.19 -3.02 -9.36
C GLY A 207 5.49 -4.31 -8.59
N ILE A 208 5.93 -4.21 -7.33
CA ILE A 208 6.14 -5.37 -6.46
C ILE A 208 4.83 -6.12 -6.20
N ALA A 209 3.76 -5.41 -5.82
CA ALA A 209 2.45 -6.01 -5.57
C ALA A 209 1.94 -6.81 -6.77
N PHE A 210 1.94 -6.22 -7.96
CA PHE A 210 1.48 -6.89 -9.18
C PHE A 210 2.43 -8.00 -9.65
N MET A 211 3.74 -7.87 -9.42
CA MET A 211 4.66 -8.99 -9.64
C MET A 211 4.35 -10.17 -8.72
N MET A 212 3.98 -9.92 -7.46
CA MET A 212 3.60 -11.00 -6.53
C MET A 212 2.32 -11.71 -6.97
N GLU A 213 1.27 -10.95 -7.32
CA GLU A 213 0.01 -11.50 -7.87
C GLU A 213 0.30 -12.35 -9.12
N LEU A 214 1.04 -11.80 -10.09
CA LEU A 214 1.35 -12.47 -11.35
C LEU A 214 2.17 -13.74 -11.15
N LEU A 215 3.26 -13.67 -10.38
CA LEU A 215 4.14 -14.82 -10.15
C LEU A 215 3.39 -15.92 -9.41
N ALA A 216 2.59 -15.60 -8.39
CA ALA A 216 1.79 -16.60 -7.69
C ALA A 216 0.75 -17.23 -8.61
N PHE A 217 0.07 -16.43 -9.44
CA PHE A 217 -0.90 -16.93 -10.42
C PHE A 217 -0.24 -17.92 -11.40
N LEU A 218 0.91 -17.56 -11.96
CA LEU A 218 1.65 -18.42 -12.88
C LEU A 218 2.05 -19.75 -12.23
N GLN A 219 2.49 -19.74 -10.98
CA GLN A 219 2.85 -20.97 -10.26
C GLN A 219 1.64 -21.87 -10.03
N LYS A 220 0.50 -21.31 -9.67
CA LYS A 220 -0.73 -22.08 -9.42
C LYS A 220 -1.36 -22.65 -10.69
N CYS A 221 -1.16 -22.00 -11.84
CA CYS A 221 -1.65 -22.49 -13.13
C CYS A 221 -0.70 -23.48 -13.81
N SER A 222 0.53 -23.61 -13.32
CA SER A 222 1.57 -24.47 -13.91
C SER A 222 1.57 -25.92 -13.35
N PHE A 223 0.58 -26.26 -12.52
CA PHE A 223 0.32 -27.60 -11.97
C PHE A 223 -1.17 -27.92 -12.10
#